data_AF-A0A7C0W045-F1
#
_entry.id   AF-A0A7C0W045-F1
#
_cell.length_a   1.000
_cell.length_b   1.000
_cell.length_c   1.000
_cell.angle_alpha   90.00
_cell.angle_beta   90.00
_cell.angle_gamma   90.00
#
_symmetry.space_group_name_H-M   'P 1'
#
loop_
_entity.id
_entity.type
_entity.pdbx_description
1 polymer ?
#
loop_
_entity_poly.entity_id
_entity_poly.type
_entity_poly.pdbx_seq_one_letter_code
_entity_poly.pdbx_strand_id
1 'polypeptide(L)'
;MIEHLKLPFYEREFERKKRGGGRIKPRGGRRDFSEVQIFNLGKIKDSFEEEKKKFSKFFDPNFIFKIELNQNVDEEEFKKFLERSRIKVISPSPEGKGFWISLAEDESLEEIKRRLKEYGEKEKYKQFDAIESFQPIPKEEKIGEQLKEKPLEDGEETYLDIEVWRMEDERLQKFLEGFEELLHSNKGRITDKFITDNLCLLRVKINKSTFEEIVELKEICRIDRPPKPHITFQMLSIPLEEFELGESPPSNATAIAILDSGILSNHPLLERAVGDEIAVPLLSSDKIKEEKPQDDVGHGTKVAGIALYGDIKNVLKKKDLHLKYGYFLQK
;
A
#
# COMPACT_ATOMS: atom_id res chain seq x y z
N MET A 1 14.71 -25.80 -2.02
CA MET A 1 13.92 -24.59 -2.32
C MET A 1 12.49 -25.05 -2.48
N ILE A 2 11.59 -24.63 -1.57
CA ILE A 2 10.17 -24.97 -1.68
C ILE A 2 9.58 -24.00 -2.71
N GLU A 3 9.23 -24.52 -3.89
CA GLU A 3 8.44 -23.75 -4.86
C GLU A 3 7.13 -23.34 -4.20
N HIS A 4 6.93 -22.02 -4.09
CA HIS A 4 5.68 -21.46 -3.62
C HIS A 4 4.55 -21.90 -4.56
N LEU A 5 3.38 -22.22 -3.99
CA LEU A 5 2.18 -22.52 -4.75
C LEU A 5 1.88 -21.34 -5.68
N LYS A 6 2.03 -21.52 -6.99
CA LYS A 6 1.55 -20.55 -7.98
C LYS A 6 0.03 -20.59 -7.94
N LEU A 7 -0.56 -19.69 -7.16
CA LEU A 7 -1.99 -19.47 -7.22
C LEU A 7 -2.35 -19.14 -8.67
N PRO A 8 -3.28 -19.88 -9.30
CA PRO A 8 -3.77 -19.49 -10.62
C PRO A 8 -4.35 -18.09 -10.48
N PHE A 9 -3.82 -17.14 -11.25
CA PHE A 9 -4.40 -15.82 -11.37
C PHE A 9 -5.78 -16.01 -11.98
N TYR A 10 -6.81 -15.92 -11.15
CA TYR A 10 -8.16 -15.84 -11.67
C TYR A 10 -8.28 -14.44 -12.27
N GLU A 11 -8.18 -14.32 -13.59
CA GLU A 11 -8.60 -13.14 -14.34
C GLU A 11 -10.12 -12.98 -14.19
N ARG A 12 -10.57 -12.66 -12.98
CA ARG A 12 -11.73 -11.81 -12.84
C ARG A 12 -11.17 -10.41 -12.81
N GLU A 13 -11.33 -9.71 -13.93
CA GLU A 13 -11.53 -8.28 -13.85
C GLU A 13 -12.67 -8.05 -12.84
N PHE A 14 -12.31 -7.71 -11.61
CA PHE A 14 -13.26 -7.02 -10.76
C PHE A 14 -13.46 -5.69 -11.46
N GLU A 15 -14.45 -5.62 -12.36
CA GLU A 15 -14.93 -4.35 -12.87
C GLU A 15 -15.26 -3.52 -11.64
N ARG A 16 -14.38 -2.55 -11.35
CA ARG A 16 -14.66 -1.52 -10.36
C ARG A 16 -16.00 -0.95 -10.78
N LYS A 17 -17.06 -1.17 -9.99
CA LYS A 17 -18.41 -0.72 -10.33
C LYS A 17 -18.32 0.74 -10.78
N LYS A 18 -18.54 0.99 -12.07
CA LYS A 18 -18.59 2.33 -12.65
C LYS A 18 -19.78 3.05 -12.03
N ARG A 19 -19.56 3.67 -10.87
CA ARG A 19 -20.50 4.64 -10.32
C ARG A 19 -20.29 5.89 -11.16
N GLY A 20 -21.21 6.13 -12.09
CA GLY A 20 -21.17 7.31 -12.96
C GLY A 20 -20.87 8.56 -12.13
N GLY A 21 -19.80 9.26 -12.50
CA GLY A 21 -19.41 10.49 -11.84
C GLY A 21 -20.60 11.44 -11.79
N GLY A 22 -20.93 11.94 -10.60
CA GLY A 22 -21.95 12.97 -10.46
C GLY A 22 -21.59 14.17 -11.35
N ARG A 23 -22.60 14.85 -11.91
CA ARG A 23 -22.37 16.04 -12.73
C ARG A 23 -21.57 17.07 -11.91
N ILE A 24 -20.38 17.43 -12.38
CA ILE A 24 -19.52 18.43 -11.73
C ILE A 24 -20.32 19.73 -11.58
N LYS A 25 -20.47 20.18 -10.34
CA LYS A 25 -21.16 21.42 -10.00
C LYS A 25 -20.21 22.59 -10.25
N PRO A 26 -20.68 23.67 -10.90
CA PRO A 26 -19.85 24.84 -11.14
C PRO A 26 -19.47 25.53 -9.82
N ARG A 27 -18.25 26.07 -9.75
CA ARG A 27 -17.82 26.90 -8.62
C ARG A 27 -18.02 28.39 -8.92
N GLY A 28 -18.28 29.18 -7.88
CA GLY A 28 -18.18 30.64 -7.95
C GLY A 28 -16.72 31.10 -7.93
N GLY A 29 -16.45 32.34 -8.36
CA GLY A 29 -15.11 32.94 -8.24
C GLY A 29 -14.03 32.22 -9.05
N ARG A 30 -14.34 31.79 -10.29
CA ARG A 30 -13.40 31.05 -11.16
C ARG A 30 -12.11 31.80 -11.43
N ARG A 31 -12.19 33.13 -11.55
CA ARG A 31 -11.02 33.99 -11.77
C ARG A 31 -10.07 33.96 -10.58
N ASP A 32 -10.58 34.25 -9.38
CA ASP A 32 -9.79 34.21 -8.14
C ASP A 32 -9.17 32.84 -7.91
N PHE A 33 -9.96 31.78 -8.14
CA PHE A 33 -9.45 30.41 -8.09
C PHE A 33 -8.30 30.16 -9.06
N SER A 34 -8.46 30.55 -10.33
CA SER A 34 -7.43 30.38 -11.34
C SER A 34 -6.14 31.11 -10.92
N GLU A 35 -6.24 32.35 -10.45
CA GLU A 35 -5.09 33.14 -10.01
C GLU A 35 -4.38 32.47 -8.82
N VAL A 36 -5.13 32.00 -7.82
CA VAL A 36 -4.58 31.26 -6.67
C VAL A 36 -3.91 29.95 -7.09
N GLN A 37 -4.53 29.17 -7.97
CA GLN A 37 -3.96 27.89 -8.41
C GLN A 37 -2.72 28.07 -9.29
N ILE A 38 -2.67 29.10 -10.13
CA ILE A 38 -1.46 29.44 -10.89
C ILE A 38 -0.32 29.83 -9.95
N PHE A 39 -0.62 30.59 -8.89
CA PHE A 39 0.36 30.93 -7.86
C PHE A 39 0.85 29.68 -7.10
N ASN A 40 -0.05 28.78 -6.69
CA ASN A 40 0.32 27.52 -6.04
C ASN A 40 1.23 26.66 -6.92
N LEU A 41 0.87 26.49 -8.20
CA LEU A 41 1.71 25.79 -9.17
C LEU A 41 3.09 26.46 -9.35
N GLY A 42 3.16 27.79 -9.25
CA GLY A 42 4.43 28.54 -9.20
C GLY A 42 5.30 28.10 -8.02
N LYS A 43 4.75 28.13 -6.80
CA LYS A 43 5.46 27.70 -5.59
C LYS A 43 5.95 26.26 -5.63
N ILE A 44 5.11 25.34 -6.14
CA ILE A 44 5.50 23.93 -6.26
C ILE A 44 6.65 23.80 -7.27
N LYS A 45 6.60 24.56 -8.38
CA LYS A 45 7.69 24.60 -9.36
C LYS A 45 8.99 25.11 -8.75
N ASP A 46 8.95 26.20 -7.99
CA ASP A 46 10.15 26.77 -7.36
C ASP A 46 10.81 25.74 -6.42
N SER A 47 10.02 25.06 -5.59
CA SER A 47 10.50 23.97 -4.72
C SER A 47 11.04 22.77 -5.52
N PHE A 48 10.45 22.45 -6.67
CA PHE A 48 10.95 21.40 -7.56
C PHE A 48 12.29 21.78 -8.20
N GLU A 49 12.50 23.04 -8.60
CA GLU A 49 13.78 23.49 -9.14
C GLU A 49 14.91 23.41 -8.10
N GLU A 50 14.61 23.67 -6.82
CA GLU A 50 15.56 23.49 -5.71
C GLU A 50 15.96 22.02 -5.52
N GLU A 51 14.97 21.12 -5.54
CA GLU A 51 15.19 19.67 -5.47
C GLU A 51 16.02 19.16 -6.65
N LYS A 52 15.69 19.58 -7.87
CA LYS A 52 16.44 19.25 -9.09
C LYS A 52 17.89 19.67 -8.98
N LYS A 53 18.17 20.89 -8.49
CA LYS A 53 19.56 21.34 -8.24
C LYS A 53 20.27 20.44 -7.23
N LYS A 54 19.61 20.11 -6.12
CA LYS A 54 20.17 19.28 -5.04
C LYS A 54 20.54 17.88 -5.51
N PHE A 55 19.68 17.23 -6.29
CA PHE A 55 19.83 15.81 -6.66
C PHE A 55 20.35 15.57 -8.08
N SER A 56 20.54 16.60 -8.89
CA SER A 56 21.02 16.52 -10.29
C SER A 56 22.30 15.72 -10.51
N LYS A 57 23.14 15.56 -9.48
CA LYS A 57 24.34 14.71 -9.54
C LYS A 57 24.00 13.21 -9.67
N PHE A 58 22.86 12.79 -9.14
CA PHE A 58 22.48 11.38 -9.02
C PHE A 58 21.38 11.00 -10.02
N PHE A 59 20.36 11.84 -10.17
CA PHE A 59 19.27 11.63 -11.12
C PHE A 59 18.58 12.95 -11.44
N ASP A 60 17.73 12.93 -12.47
CA ASP A 60 16.79 14.01 -12.77
C ASP A 60 15.47 13.78 -12.03
N PRO A 61 15.13 14.57 -11.00
CA PRO A 61 13.92 14.34 -10.22
C PRO A 61 12.65 14.53 -11.05
N ASN A 62 11.60 13.80 -10.68
CA ASN A 62 10.31 13.82 -11.34
C ASN A 62 9.42 14.87 -10.68
N PHE A 63 8.79 15.71 -11.50
CA PHE A 63 7.90 16.75 -11.01
C PHE A 63 6.55 16.15 -10.57
N ILE A 64 6.50 15.63 -9.34
CA ILE A 64 5.32 15.02 -8.73
C ILE A 64 4.66 15.96 -7.73
N PHE A 65 3.34 16.04 -7.74
CA PHE A 65 2.57 16.87 -6.81
C PHE A 65 1.17 16.30 -6.57
N LYS A 66 0.47 16.88 -5.61
CA LYS A 66 -0.85 16.47 -5.16
C LYS A 66 -1.92 17.40 -5.73
N ILE A 67 -3.02 16.82 -6.21
CA ILE A 67 -4.23 17.54 -6.64
C ILE A 67 -5.35 17.13 -5.69
N GLU A 68 -5.92 18.09 -4.99
CA GLU A 68 -7.08 17.86 -4.13
C GLU A 68 -8.36 18.09 -4.94
N LEU A 69 -9.27 17.12 -4.93
CA LEU A 69 -10.58 17.22 -5.55
C LEU A 69 -11.68 17.41 -4.49
N ASN A 70 -12.56 18.38 -4.71
CA ASN A 70 -13.72 18.65 -3.84
C ASN A 70 -14.97 17.88 -4.26
N GLN A 71 -14.97 17.25 -5.44
CA GLN A 71 -16.10 16.56 -6.04
C GLN A 71 -15.66 15.22 -6.63
N ASN A 72 -16.61 14.29 -6.75
CA ASN A 72 -16.37 13.01 -7.42
C ASN A 72 -16.27 13.23 -8.93
N VAL A 73 -15.25 12.68 -9.56
CA VAL A 73 -15.06 12.69 -11.02
C VAL A 73 -15.04 11.26 -11.57
N ASP A 74 -15.38 11.12 -12.86
CA ASP A 74 -15.05 9.91 -13.59
C ASP A 74 -13.52 9.82 -13.77
N GLU A 75 -12.95 8.68 -13.40
CA GLU A 75 -11.50 8.54 -13.31
C GLU A 75 -10.82 8.64 -14.69
N GLU A 76 -11.38 7.98 -15.70
CA GLU A 76 -10.81 7.91 -17.05
C GLU A 76 -10.93 9.26 -17.76
N GLU A 77 -12.09 9.91 -17.67
CA GLU A 77 -12.30 11.23 -18.25
C GLU A 77 -11.42 12.30 -17.61
N PHE A 78 -11.25 12.24 -16.28
CA PHE A 78 -10.43 13.20 -15.56
C PHE A 78 -8.93 13.00 -15.83
N LYS A 79 -8.46 11.74 -15.94
CA LYS A 79 -7.10 11.42 -16.42
C LYS A 79 -6.85 12.04 -17.80
N LYS A 80 -7.74 11.80 -18.78
CA LYS A 80 -7.63 12.39 -20.13
C LYS A 80 -7.63 13.92 -20.10
N PHE A 81 -8.38 14.53 -19.19
CA PHE A 81 -8.39 15.98 -19.01
C PHE A 81 -7.03 16.52 -18.54
N LEU A 82 -6.42 15.86 -17.55
CA LEU A 82 -5.09 16.21 -17.03
C LEU A 82 -3.97 15.91 -18.04
N GLU A 83 -4.05 14.79 -18.76
CA GLU A 83 -3.06 14.43 -19.81
C GLU A 83 -3.00 15.47 -20.93
N ARG A 84 -4.16 16.00 -21.35
CA ARG A 84 -4.22 17.15 -22.28
C ARG A 84 -3.61 18.43 -21.71
N SER A 85 -3.31 18.45 -20.42
CA SER A 85 -2.60 19.51 -19.71
C SER A 85 -1.15 19.14 -19.40
N ARG A 86 -0.62 18.06 -20.02
CA ARG A 86 0.71 17.49 -19.79
C ARG A 86 0.93 17.01 -18.36
N ILE A 87 -0.13 16.50 -17.73
CA ILE A 87 -0.10 15.97 -16.37
C ILE A 87 -0.62 14.53 -16.39
N LYS A 88 0.25 13.60 -16.01
CA LYS A 88 -0.08 12.20 -15.86
C LYS A 88 -0.50 11.89 -14.43
N VAL A 89 -1.54 11.10 -14.23
CA VAL A 89 -1.94 10.63 -12.91
C VAL A 89 -1.14 9.38 -12.55
N ILE A 90 -0.49 9.39 -11.39
CA ILE A 90 0.23 8.22 -10.83
C ILE A 90 -0.68 7.43 -9.90
N SER A 91 -1.33 8.10 -8.95
CA SER A 91 -2.19 7.45 -7.96
C SER A 91 -3.52 8.21 -7.86
N PRO A 92 -4.61 7.70 -8.45
CA PRO A 92 -5.93 8.29 -8.34
C PRO A 92 -6.55 7.99 -6.98
N SER A 93 -7.40 8.90 -6.47
CA SER A 93 -8.15 8.60 -5.26
C SER A 93 -9.17 7.47 -5.49
N PRO A 94 -9.31 6.50 -4.57
CA PRO A 94 -10.21 5.37 -4.74
C PRO A 94 -11.69 5.72 -4.94
N GLU A 95 -12.14 6.89 -4.48
CA GLU A 95 -13.54 7.33 -4.57
C GLU A 95 -13.77 8.38 -5.65
N GLY A 96 -12.74 8.72 -6.45
CA GLY A 96 -12.81 9.78 -7.45
C GLY A 96 -12.87 11.20 -6.85
N LYS A 97 -12.68 11.35 -5.53
CA LYS A 97 -12.61 12.62 -4.79
C LYS A 97 -11.48 12.55 -3.75
N GLY A 98 -10.96 13.69 -3.32
CA GLY A 98 -9.84 13.75 -2.38
C GLY A 98 -8.52 13.87 -3.13
N PHE A 99 -7.45 13.28 -2.60
CA PHE A 99 -6.10 13.52 -3.10
C PHE A 99 -5.72 12.58 -4.24
N TRP A 100 -5.23 13.17 -5.31
CA TRP A 100 -4.67 12.50 -6.47
C TRP A 100 -3.20 12.87 -6.61
N ILE A 101 -2.34 11.89 -6.83
CA ILE A 101 -0.92 12.11 -7.06
C ILE A 101 -0.66 12.13 -8.57
N SER A 102 -0.02 13.20 -9.02
CA SER A 102 0.19 13.49 -10.43
C SER A 102 1.64 13.85 -10.72
N LEU A 103 2.06 13.58 -11.95
CA LEU A 103 3.37 13.88 -12.50
C LEU A 103 3.22 14.84 -13.67
N ALA A 104 3.95 15.95 -13.64
CA ALA A 104 4.06 16.84 -14.79
C ALA A 104 5.04 16.25 -15.81
N GLU A 105 4.55 16.06 -17.04
CA GLU A 105 5.39 15.70 -18.19
C GLU A 105 6.14 16.92 -18.75
N ASP A 106 5.61 18.12 -18.47
CA ASP A 106 6.19 19.40 -18.83
C ASP A 106 6.47 20.21 -17.54
N GLU A 107 7.75 20.33 -17.19
CA GLU A 107 8.19 21.05 -16.00
C GLU A 107 7.89 22.55 -16.03
N SER A 108 7.62 23.13 -17.21
CA SER A 108 7.25 24.55 -17.34
C SER A 108 5.86 24.85 -16.75
N LEU A 109 4.99 23.84 -16.74
CA LEU A 109 3.56 23.93 -16.41
C LEU A 109 2.79 24.93 -17.27
N GLU A 110 3.29 25.28 -18.45
CA GLU A 110 2.69 26.31 -19.30
C GLU A 110 1.28 25.94 -19.74
N GLU A 111 1.07 24.69 -20.17
CA GLU A 111 -0.23 24.26 -20.70
C GLU A 111 -1.32 24.26 -19.62
N ILE A 112 -1.05 23.71 -18.42
CA ILE A 112 -2.03 23.76 -17.33
C ILE A 112 -2.30 25.19 -16.88
N LYS A 113 -1.27 26.05 -16.79
CA LYS A 113 -1.45 27.46 -16.42
C LYS A 113 -2.28 28.21 -17.46
N ARG A 114 -2.06 27.94 -18.76
CA ARG A 114 -2.87 28.51 -19.86
C ARG A 114 -4.33 28.08 -19.74
N ARG A 115 -4.60 26.80 -19.50
CA ARG A 115 -5.97 26.26 -19.36
C ARG A 115 -6.67 26.78 -18.10
N LEU A 116 -5.96 26.95 -16.99
CA LEU A 116 -6.48 27.61 -15.79
C LEU A 116 -6.90 29.06 -16.09
N LYS A 117 -6.06 29.84 -16.77
CA LYS A 117 -6.41 31.21 -17.20
C LYS A 117 -7.68 31.23 -18.06
N GLU A 118 -7.76 30.35 -19.06
CA GLU A 118 -8.95 30.24 -19.91
C GLU A 118 -10.19 29.76 -19.14
N TYR A 119 -10.03 28.96 -18.10
CA TYR A 119 -11.12 28.60 -17.20
C TYR A 119 -11.62 29.80 -16.38
N GLY A 120 -10.71 30.60 -15.83
CA GLY A 120 -11.03 31.80 -15.07
C GLY A 120 -11.68 32.90 -15.90
N GLU A 121 -11.24 33.09 -17.16
CA GLU A 121 -11.67 34.20 -18.02
C GLU A 121 -12.80 33.85 -19.00
N LYS A 122 -12.79 32.62 -19.55
CA LYS A 122 -13.64 32.21 -20.69
C LYS A 122 -14.58 31.06 -20.35
N GLU A 123 -14.64 30.65 -19.08
CA GLU A 123 -15.45 29.53 -18.59
C GLU A 123 -15.25 28.21 -19.35
N LYS A 124 -14.07 28.01 -19.94
CA LYS A 124 -13.66 26.75 -20.56
C LYS A 124 -13.21 25.77 -19.49
N TYR A 125 -13.05 24.48 -19.83
CA TYR A 125 -12.42 23.48 -18.95
C TYR A 125 -13.13 23.31 -17.59
N LYS A 126 -14.45 23.09 -17.61
CA LYS A 126 -15.30 22.93 -16.42
C LYS A 126 -14.84 21.83 -15.45
N GLN A 127 -13.96 20.93 -15.89
CA GLN A 127 -13.33 19.93 -15.02
C GLN A 127 -12.53 20.56 -13.87
N PHE A 128 -12.00 21.79 -14.03
CA PHE A 128 -11.38 22.53 -12.93
C PHE A 128 -12.36 22.88 -11.79
N ASP A 129 -13.68 22.87 -12.04
CA ASP A 129 -14.67 23.04 -10.96
C ASP A 129 -14.58 21.91 -9.91
N ALA A 130 -14.03 20.73 -10.27
CA ALA A 130 -13.82 19.61 -9.36
C ALA A 130 -12.49 19.67 -8.58
N ILE A 131 -11.58 20.58 -8.94
CA ILE A 131 -10.30 20.76 -8.26
C ILE A 131 -10.49 21.77 -7.13
N GLU A 132 -10.07 21.40 -5.94
CA GLU A 132 -9.96 22.30 -4.80
C GLU A 132 -8.62 23.03 -4.81
N SER A 133 -7.52 22.30 -4.99
CA SER A 133 -6.20 22.92 -5.04
C SER A 133 -5.11 22.02 -5.62
N PHE A 134 -4.02 22.66 -6.07
CA PHE A 134 -2.72 22.04 -6.34
C PHE A 134 -1.81 22.24 -5.13
N GLN A 135 -1.20 21.16 -4.64
CA GLN A 135 -0.43 21.15 -3.41
C GLN A 135 0.90 20.40 -3.58
N PRO A 136 1.97 20.79 -2.86
CA PRO A 136 3.12 19.92 -2.69
C PRO A 136 2.73 18.68 -1.86
N ILE A 137 3.61 17.67 -1.83
CA ILE A 137 3.48 16.52 -0.92
C ILE A 137 4.33 16.83 0.33
N PRO A 138 3.72 17.14 1.49
CA PRO A 138 4.45 17.40 2.72
C PRO A 138 5.27 16.19 3.15
N LYS A 139 6.46 16.42 3.70
CA LYS A 139 7.31 15.33 4.20
C LYS A 139 6.65 14.55 5.33
N GLU A 140 5.83 15.21 6.14
CA GLU A 140 5.12 14.60 7.27
C GLU A 140 4.10 13.54 6.81
N GLU A 141 3.53 13.70 5.61
CA GLU A 141 2.60 12.73 5.01
C GLU A 141 3.33 11.45 4.56
N LYS A 142 4.65 11.53 4.32
CA LYS A 142 5.47 10.38 3.91
C LYS A 142 5.98 9.56 5.09
N ILE A 143 5.92 10.07 6.31
CA ILE A 143 6.43 9.35 7.50
C ILE A 143 5.34 8.42 8.00
N GLY A 144 5.65 7.11 8.04
CA GLY A 144 4.75 6.09 8.55
C GLY A 144 4.66 6.08 10.09
N GLU A 145 3.64 5.40 10.61
CA GLU A 145 3.29 5.40 12.03
C GLU A 145 4.41 4.86 12.93
N GLN A 146 5.14 3.82 12.53
CA GLN A 146 6.20 3.27 13.39
C GLN A 146 7.39 4.22 13.51
N LEU A 147 7.69 4.99 12.45
CA LEU A 147 8.67 6.09 12.53
C LEU A 147 8.16 7.28 13.35
N LYS A 148 6.86 7.59 13.33
CA LYS A 148 6.29 8.64 14.22
C LYS A 148 6.39 8.24 15.68
N GLU A 149 6.03 7.00 16.00
CA GLU A 149 6.11 6.44 17.36
C GLU A 149 7.56 6.30 17.84
N LYS A 150 8.45 5.86 16.95
CA LYS A 150 9.88 5.73 17.23
C LYS A 150 10.69 6.47 16.16
N PRO A 151 10.93 7.78 16.32
CA PRO A 151 11.80 8.55 15.43
C PRO A 151 13.22 7.99 15.36
N LEU A 152 13.99 8.41 14.36
CA LEU A 152 15.41 8.05 14.26
C LEU A 152 16.23 8.82 15.30
N GLU A 153 17.06 8.08 16.03
CA GLU A 153 18.03 8.65 16.96
C GLU A 153 19.27 9.18 16.22
N ASP A 154 19.99 10.11 16.82
CA ASP A 154 21.21 10.67 16.21
C ASP A 154 22.29 9.59 16.08
N GLY A 155 22.85 9.45 14.89
CA GLY A 155 23.82 8.40 14.57
C GLY A 155 23.22 7.00 14.42
N GLU A 156 21.89 6.83 14.52
CA GLU A 156 21.24 5.55 14.25
C GLU A 156 21.44 5.17 12.77
N GLU A 157 21.95 3.96 12.54
CA GLU A 157 21.91 3.28 11.24
C GLU A 157 20.90 2.14 11.35
N THR A 158 19.86 2.17 10.50
CA THR A 158 18.73 1.24 10.65
C THR A 158 18.16 0.84 9.31
N TYR A 159 17.31 -0.18 9.34
CA TYR A 159 16.53 -0.59 8.19
C TYR A 159 15.24 0.21 8.12
N LEU A 160 14.91 0.69 6.94
CA LEU A 160 13.65 1.36 6.63
C LEU A 160 13.02 0.75 5.38
N ASP A 161 11.70 0.63 5.41
CA ASP A 161 10.91 0.25 4.25
C ASP A 161 10.43 1.53 3.57
N ILE A 162 10.63 1.60 2.26
CA ILE A 162 10.30 2.75 1.41
C ILE A 162 9.32 2.29 0.35
N GLU A 163 8.21 3.00 0.23
CA GLU A 163 7.32 2.93 -0.92
C GLU A 163 7.65 4.08 -1.87
N VAL A 164 7.87 3.74 -3.14
CA VAL A 164 8.11 4.70 -4.22
C VAL A 164 6.85 4.79 -5.07
N TRP A 165 6.47 6.00 -5.48
CA TRP A 165 5.35 6.17 -6.41
C TRP A 165 5.55 5.35 -7.68
N ARG A 166 4.55 4.55 -8.04
CA ARG A 166 4.63 3.68 -9.22
C ARG A 166 4.47 4.50 -10.51
N MET A 167 5.60 4.86 -11.11
CA MET A 167 5.68 5.53 -12.42
C MET A 167 5.78 4.50 -13.56
N GLU A 168 5.96 4.95 -14.80
CA GLU A 168 6.33 4.08 -15.92
C GLU A 168 7.68 3.40 -15.68
N ASP A 169 7.86 2.19 -16.19
CA ASP A 169 9.05 1.35 -15.94
C ASP A 169 10.37 2.05 -16.23
N GLU A 170 10.48 2.69 -17.40
CA GLU A 170 11.70 3.40 -17.78
C GLU A 170 12.04 4.53 -16.81
N ARG A 171 11.02 5.29 -16.40
CA ARG A 171 11.18 6.43 -15.48
C ARG A 171 11.49 5.97 -14.07
N LEU A 172 10.79 4.93 -13.61
CA LEU A 172 11.04 4.31 -12.31
C LEU A 172 12.47 3.73 -12.25
N GLN A 173 12.89 3.02 -13.28
CA GLN A 173 14.22 2.40 -13.32
C GLN A 173 15.33 3.46 -13.28
N LYS A 174 15.23 4.54 -14.06
CA LYS A 174 16.19 5.66 -14.01
C LYS A 174 16.27 6.30 -12.63
N PHE A 175 15.12 6.50 -11.98
CA PHE A 175 15.09 7.00 -10.61
C PHE A 175 15.77 6.02 -9.65
N LEU A 176 15.46 4.72 -9.73
CA LEU A 176 16.02 3.71 -8.82
C LEU A 176 17.54 3.56 -8.96
N GLU A 177 18.08 3.68 -10.18
CA GLU A 177 19.53 3.66 -10.43
C GLU A 177 20.23 4.83 -9.73
N GLY A 178 19.77 6.06 -9.97
CA GLY A 178 20.35 7.23 -9.31
C GLY A 178 20.08 7.28 -7.82
N PHE A 179 18.94 6.76 -7.36
CA PHE A 179 18.62 6.63 -5.94
C PHE A 179 19.59 5.67 -5.25
N GLU A 180 19.96 4.55 -5.88
CA GLU A 180 20.96 3.63 -5.36
C GLU A 180 22.35 4.30 -5.24
N GLU A 181 22.74 5.09 -6.24
CA GLU A 181 23.97 5.89 -6.19
C GLU A 181 23.96 6.95 -5.08
N LEU A 182 22.83 7.65 -4.90
CA LEU A 182 22.62 8.60 -3.80
C LEU A 182 22.83 7.90 -2.45
N LEU A 183 22.18 6.75 -2.24
CA LEU A 183 22.33 5.99 -1.00
C LEU A 183 23.77 5.54 -0.77
N HIS A 184 24.43 4.99 -1.80
CA HIS A 184 25.83 4.56 -1.70
C HIS A 184 26.77 5.71 -1.34
N SER A 185 26.58 6.90 -1.93
CA SER A 185 27.38 8.09 -1.62
C SER A 185 27.25 8.52 -0.15
N ASN A 186 26.10 8.23 0.46
CA ASN A 186 25.78 8.53 1.84
C ASN A 186 25.97 7.34 2.80
N LYS A 187 26.74 6.31 2.40
CA LYS A 187 27.01 5.07 3.15
C LYS A 187 25.75 4.24 3.46
N GLY A 188 24.66 4.48 2.74
CA GLY A 188 23.47 3.66 2.75
C GLY A 188 23.48 2.64 1.62
N ARG A 189 22.47 1.76 1.58
CA ARG A 189 22.26 0.82 0.48
C ARG A 189 20.81 0.33 0.42
N ILE A 190 20.39 -0.11 -0.76
CA ILE A 190 19.18 -0.92 -0.91
C ILE A 190 19.55 -2.37 -0.59
N THR A 191 18.79 -3.04 0.28
CA THR A 191 19.01 -4.44 0.63
C THR A 191 18.02 -5.37 -0.07
N ASP A 192 16.80 -4.91 -0.30
CA ASP A 192 15.74 -5.70 -0.92
C ASP A 192 14.90 -4.80 -1.83
N LYS A 193 14.40 -5.36 -2.94
CA LYS A 193 13.51 -4.69 -3.90
C LYS A 193 12.32 -5.61 -4.16
N PHE A 194 11.11 -5.05 -4.10
CA PHE A 194 9.88 -5.72 -4.51
C PHE A 194 9.12 -4.79 -5.46
N ILE A 195 9.15 -5.13 -6.75
CA ILE A 195 8.60 -4.30 -7.83
C ILE A 195 7.58 -5.13 -8.60
N THR A 196 6.39 -4.57 -8.76
CA THR A 196 5.28 -5.14 -9.55
C THR A 196 4.70 -4.03 -10.44
N ASP A 197 3.72 -4.37 -11.27
CA ASP A 197 3.04 -3.39 -12.13
C ASP A 197 2.38 -2.25 -11.34
N ASN A 198 1.99 -2.49 -10.09
CA ASN A 198 1.23 -1.54 -9.28
C ASN A 198 1.99 -1.00 -8.06
N LEU A 199 3.15 -1.56 -7.72
CA LEU A 199 3.82 -1.28 -6.45
C LEU A 199 5.35 -1.35 -6.59
N CYS A 200 6.04 -0.41 -5.93
CA CYS A 200 7.49 -0.42 -5.78
C CYS A 200 7.84 -0.23 -4.30
N LEU A 201 8.35 -1.30 -3.68
CA LEU A 201 8.84 -1.31 -2.30
C LEU A 201 10.33 -1.57 -2.29
N LEU A 202 11.05 -0.83 -1.46
CA LEU A 202 12.47 -0.99 -1.20
C LEU A 202 12.66 -1.20 0.29
N ARG A 203 13.59 -2.08 0.66
CA ARG A 203 14.19 -2.04 2.00
C ARG A 203 15.57 -1.43 1.87
N VAL A 204 15.85 -0.43 2.69
CA VAL A 204 17.13 0.27 2.70
C VAL A 204 17.77 0.18 4.07
N LYS A 205 19.10 0.18 4.11
CA LYS A 205 19.87 0.40 5.35
C LYS A 205 20.53 1.77 5.24
N ILE A 206 20.11 2.71 6.08
CA ILE A 206 20.54 4.11 6.02
C ILE A 206 20.69 4.71 7.42
N ASN A 207 21.37 5.86 7.48
CA ASN A 207 21.46 6.66 8.69
C ASN A 207 20.42 7.81 8.70
N LYS A 208 20.28 8.48 9.85
CA LYS A 208 19.35 9.62 10.02
C LYS A 208 19.56 10.76 9.01
N SER A 209 20.80 11.14 8.72
CA SER A 209 21.10 12.22 7.76
C SER A 209 20.62 11.86 6.36
N THR A 210 20.83 10.60 5.93
CA THR A 210 20.31 10.12 4.64
C THR A 210 18.78 10.11 4.64
N PHE A 211 18.15 9.70 5.74
CA PHE A 211 16.68 9.73 5.88
C PHE A 211 16.11 11.14 5.71
N GLU A 212 16.68 12.12 6.39
CA GLU A 212 16.28 13.53 6.30
C GLU A 212 16.44 14.09 4.88
N GLU A 213 17.40 13.58 4.12
CA GLU A 213 17.58 13.95 2.72
C GLU A 213 16.55 13.30 1.79
N ILE A 214 16.32 11.98 1.91
CA ILE A 214 15.46 11.26 0.98
C ILE A 214 13.96 11.46 1.25
N VAL A 215 13.56 11.82 2.48
CA VAL A 215 12.15 12.09 2.80
C VAL A 215 11.62 13.31 2.05
N GLU A 216 12.50 14.22 1.62
CA GLU A 216 12.13 15.38 0.83
C GLU A 216 11.78 15.01 -0.64
N LEU A 217 12.36 13.93 -1.18
CA LEU A 217 12.17 13.51 -2.58
C LEU A 217 10.71 13.24 -2.92
N LYS A 218 10.24 13.82 -4.03
CA LYS A 218 8.83 13.73 -4.44
C LYS A 218 8.44 12.34 -4.94
N GLU A 219 9.38 11.52 -5.38
CA GLU A 219 9.17 10.13 -5.77
C GLU A 219 8.85 9.20 -4.60
N ILE A 220 9.20 9.60 -3.38
CA ILE A 220 8.92 8.81 -2.18
C ILE A 220 7.46 9.01 -1.76
N CYS A 221 6.72 7.90 -1.77
CA CYS A 221 5.34 7.83 -1.27
C CYS A 221 5.34 7.78 0.25
N ARG A 222 6.10 6.83 0.81
CA ARG A 222 6.13 6.58 2.25
C ARG A 222 7.46 5.98 2.68
N ILE A 223 7.88 6.29 3.90
CA ILE A 223 9.01 5.67 4.60
C ILE A 223 8.51 5.23 5.97
N ASP A 224 8.81 4.00 6.39
CA ASP A 224 8.47 3.51 7.72
C ASP A 224 9.53 2.54 8.27
N ARG A 225 9.48 2.25 9.57
CA ARG A 225 10.28 1.15 10.12
C ARG A 225 9.70 -0.19 9.64
N PRO A 226 10.53 -1.20 9.35
CA PRO A 226 10.05 -2.54 9.05
C PRO A 226 9.11 -3.05 10.13
N PRO A 227 8.00 -3.71 9.76
CA PRO A 227 7.05 -4.23 10.72
C PRO A 227 7.76 -5.20 11.65
N LYS A 228 7.63 -4.98 12.96
CA LYS A 228 8.13 -5.93 13.97
C LYS A 228 7.07 -6.98 14.23
N PRO A 229 7.38 -8.28 14.05
CA PRO A 229 6.43 -9.33 14.43
C PRO A 229 6.12 -9.20 15.92
N HIS A 230 4.84 -9.07 16.25
CA HIS A 230 4.39 -8.91 17.64
C HIS A 230 4.43 -10.22 18.43
N ILE A 231 4.60 -11.37 17.75
CA ILE A 231 4.66 -12.70 18.33
C ILE A 231 6.08 -13.22 18.12
N THR A 232 6.76 -13.56 19.21
CA THR A 232 8.06 -14.23 19.18
C THR A 232 7.91 -15.72 19.43
N PHE A 233 8.89 -16.52 19.02
CA PHE A 233 8.88 -17.96 19.30
C PHE A 233 8.79 -18.27 20.80
N GLN A 234 9.42 -17.43 21.64
CA GLN A 234 9.33 -17.55 23.10
C GLN A 234 7.90 -17.36 23.62
N MET A 235 7.13 -16.44 23.04
CA MET A 235 5.72 -16.26 23.40
C MET A 235 4.86 -17.47 23.04
N LEU A 236 5.29 -18.29 22.06
CA LEU A 236 4.62 -19.52 21.65
C LEU A 236 5.06 -20.76 22.45
N SER A 237 6.10 -20.63 23.30
CA SER A 237 6.67 -21.73 24.07
C SER A 237 5.98 -21.86 25.45
N ILE A 238 4.65 -21.86 25.45
CA ILE A 238 3.84 -22.03 26.66
C ILE A 238 3.30 -23.47 26.66
N PRO A 239 3.47 -24.24 27.74
CA PRO A 239 2.87 -25.57 27.88
C PRO A 239 1.36 -25.51 27.70
N LEU A 240 0.79 -26.50 27.04
CA LEU A 240 -0.65 -26.55 26.76
C LEU A 240 -1.47 -26.55 28.06
N GLU A 241 -0.93 -27.13 29.12
CA GLU A 241 -1.54 -27.23 30.45
C GLU A 241 -1.74 -25.87 31.12
N GLU A 242 -1.02 -24.85 30.67
CA GLU A 242 -1.17 -23.48 31.18
C GLU A 242 -2.32 -22.71 30.52
N PHE A 243 -2.99 -23.29 29.51
CA PHE A 243 -4.14 -22.68 28.87
C PHE A 243 -5.46 -23.27 29.36
N GLU A 244 -6.42 -22.40 29.62
CA GLU A 244 -7.81 -22.80 29.80
C GLU A 244 -8.47 -22.99 28.42
N LEU A 245 -8.78 -24.24 28.10
CA LEU A 245 -9.46 -24.59 26.85
C LEU A 245 -10.97 -24.42 27.01
N GLY A 246 -11.56 -23.55 26.20
CA GLY A 246 -13.01 -23.36 26.14
C GLY A 246 -13.79 -24.61 25.72
N GLU A 247 -15.11 -24.53 25.87
CA GLU A 247 -16.04 -25.54 25.38
C GLU A 247 -16.12 -25.54 23.85
N SER A 248 -16.62 -26.63 23.27
CA SER A 248 -16.92 -26.69 21.84
C SER A 248 -17.89 -25.58 21.42
N PRO A 249 -17.78 -25.05 20.20
CA PRO A 249 -18.73 -24.05 19.71
C PRO A 249 -20.16 -24.60 19.72
N PRO A 250 -21.21 -23.77 19.85
CA PRO A 250 -22.59 -24.23 19.77
C PRO A 250 -22.92 -24.72 18.36
N SER A 251 -23.83 -25.68 18.22
CA SER A 251 -24.16 -26.34 16.94
C SER A 251 -24.65 -25.40 15.82
N ASN A 252 -25.07 -24.18 16.15
CA ASN A 252 -25.49 -23.15 15.21
C ASN A 252 -24.42 -22.08 14.93
N ALA A 253 -23.17 -22.27 15.38
CA ALA A 253 -22.10 -21.32 15.17
C ALA A 253 -21.70 -21.23 13.68
N THR A 254 -21.31 -20.03 13.24
CA THR A 254 -20.89 -19.77 11.85
C THR A 254 -19.66 -20.56 11.49
N ALA A 255 -19.70 -21.28 10.37
CA ALA A 255 -18.58 -22.10 9.95
C ALA A 255 -17.52 -21.32 9.14
N ILE A 256 -16.24 -21.66 9.35
CA ILE A 256 -15.11 -21.15 8.56
C ILE A 256 -14.54 -22.28 7.71
N ALA A 257 -14.42 -22.05 6.40
CA ALA A 257 -13.74 -22.99 5.51
C ALA A 257 -12.29 -22.59 5.29
N ILE A 258 -11.36 -23.52 5.53
CA ILE A 258 -9.92 -23.33 5.34
C ILE A 258 -9.47 -24.17 4.16
N LEU A 259 -9.05 -23.51 3.07
CA LEU A 259 -8.52 -24.17 1.89
C LEU A 259 -7.00 -24.08 1.95
N ASP A 260 -6.34 -25.09 2.51
CA ASP A 260 -4.89 -25.08 2.80
C ASP A 260 -4.28 -26.49 2.72
N SER A 261 -3.05 -26.67 3.21
CA SER A 261 -2.29 -27.92 3.19
C SER A 261 -2.88 -29.08 4.02
N GLY A 262 -4.01 -28.86 4.69
CA GLY A 262 -4.62 -29.79 5.65
C GLY A 262 -4.69 -29.19 7.05
N ILE A 263 -5.28 -29.91 8.01
CA ILE A 263 -5.21 -29.55 9.43
C ILE A 263 -4.86 -30.78 10.29
N LEU A 264 -4.19 -30.57 11.42
CA LEU A 264 -4.08 -31.59 12.48
C LEU A 264 -5.35 -31.54 13.34
N SER A 265 -6.42 -32.18 12.86
CA SER A 265 -7.75 -32.12 13.48
C SER A 265 -7.80 -32.65 14.91
N ASN A 266 -6.95 -33.62 15.25
CA ASN A 266 -6.81 -34.19 16.59
C ASN A 266 -5.87 -33.38 17.51
N HIS A 267 -5.38 -32.22 17.08
CA HIS A 267 -4.59 -31.37 17.95
C HIS A 267 -5.47 -30.85 19.10
N PRO A 268 -5.05 -30.87 20.37
CA PRO A 268 -5.89 -30.47 21.52
C PRO A 268 -6.48 -29.05 21.42
N LEU A 269 -5.81 -28.16 20.69
CA LEU A 269 -6.26 -26.80 20.39
C LEU A 269 -7.26 -26.70 19.23
N LEU A 270 -7.54 -27.78 18.50
CA LEU A 270 -8.40 -27.76 17.33
C LEU A 270 -9.54 -28.78 17.45
N GLU A 271 -9.30 -29.92 18.10
CA GLU A 271 -10.22 -31.07 18.14
C GLU A 271 -11.65 -30.72 18.58
N ARG A 272 -11.83 -29.69 19.42
CA ARG A 272 -13.14 -29.26 19.92
C ARG A 272 -13.96 -28.43 18.91
N ALA A 273 -13.34 -27.98 17.82
CA ALA A 273 -13.91 -27.03 16.86
C ALA A 273 -13.88 -27.51 15.40
N VAL A 274 -13.30 -28.69 15.13
CA VAL A 274 -13.30 -29.28 13.79
C VAL A 274 -14.64 -29.96 13.54
N GLY A 275 -15.36 -29.52 12.50
CA GLY A 275 -16.66 -30.09 12.10
C GLY A 275 -16.51 -31.16 11.03
N ASP A 276 -15.73 -30.89 9.98
CA ASP A 276 -15.45 -31.82 8.90
C ASP A 276 -14.07 -31.56 8.28
N GLU A 277 -13.47 -32.59 7.70
CA GLU A 277 -12.13 -32.58 7.10
C GLU A 277 -12.16 -33.35 5.77
N ILE A 278 -11.97 -32.64 4.66
CA ILE A 278 -12.03 -33.19 3.30
C ILE A 278 -10.74 -32.87 2.56
N ALA A 279 -10.12 -33.89 1.96
CA ALA A 279 -9.00 -33.72 1.03
C ALA A 279 -9.56 -33.62 -0.40
N VAL A 280 -9.34 -32.48 -1.06
CA VAL A 280 -9.64 -32.33 -2.50
C VAL A 280 -8.33 -32.41 -3.29
N PRO A 281 -8.10 -33.50 -4.06
CA PRO A 281 -6.93 -33.61 -4.92
C PRO A 281 -7.00 -32.56 -6.03
N LEU A 282 -5.89 -31.90 -6.29
CA LEU A 282 -5.75 -31.07 -7.50
C LEU A 282 -5.35 -31.98 -8.67
N LEU A 283 -6.06 -31.87 -9.80
CA LEU A 283 -5.77 -32.62 -11.05
C LEU A 283 -4.33 -32.44 -11.56
N SER A 284 -3.63 -31.41 -11.07
CA SER A 284 -2.28 -31.01 -11.46
C SER A 284 -1.19 -31.35 -10.43
N SER A 285 -1.50 -32.00 -9.29
CA SER A 285 -0.49 -32.40 -8.31
C SER A 285 -0.85 -33.65 -7.50
N ASP A 286 0.05 -34.63 -7.47
CA ASP A 286 -0.09 -35.86 -6.65
C ASP A 286 0.25 -35.67 -5.16
N LYS A 287 0.38 -34.40 -4.71
CA LYS A 287 0.79 -34.06 -3.34
C LYS A 287 -0.34 -34.22 -2.32
N ILE A 288 -1.59 -34.09 -2.75
CA ILE A 288 -2.78 -34.22 -1.91
C ILE A 288 -3.50 -35.49 -2.36
N LYS A 289 -3.61 -36.48 -1.47
CA LYS A 289 -4.34 -37.73 -1.72
C LYS A 289 -5.69 -37.66 -1.01
N GLU A 290 -6.75 -38.19 -1.61
CA GLU A 290 -8.10 -38.23 -1.00
C GLU A 290 -8.09 -38.87 0.40
N GLU A 291 -7.16 -39.81 0.64
CA GLU A 291 -7.01 -40.53 1.90
C GLU A 291 -6.15 -39.80 2.95
N LYS A 292 -5.64 -38.59 2.65
CA LYS A 292 -4.75 -37.82 3.54
C LYS A 292 -5.12 -36.33 3.58
N PRO A 293 -6.14 -35.96 4.35
CA PRO A 293 -6.46 -34.55 4.58
C PRO A 293 -5.58 -33.86 5.64
N GLN A 294 -4.77 -34.66 6.37
CA GLN A 294 -3.90 -34.16 7.43
C GLN A 294 -2.79 -33.25 6.92
N ASP A 295 -2.48 -32.25 7.74
CA ASP A 295 -1.43 -31.27 7.45
C ASP A 295 -0.02 -31.82 7.62
N ASP A 296 0.63 -32.20 6.52
CA ASP A 296 2.03 -32.66 6.52
C ASP A 296 3.05 -31.49 6.53
N VAL A 297 2.59 -30.24 6.39
CA VAL A 297 3.43 -29.03 6.25
C VAL A 297 3.33 -28.11 7.48
N GLY A 298 2.20 -28.16 8.18
CA GLY A 298 1.91 -27.35 9.36
C GLY A 298 1.40 -25.93 9.04
N HIS A 299 1.10 -25.60 7.77
CA HIS A 299 0.59 -24.28 7.40
C HIS A 299 -0.91 -24.17 7.66
N GLY A 300 -1.72 -25.10 7.15
CA GLY A 300 -3.16 -25.08 7.36
C GLY A 300 -3.56 -25.22 8.83
N THR A 301 -2.82 -25.99 9.64
CA THR A 301 -3.01 -26.08 11.09
C THR A 301 -2.80 -24.73 11.78
N LYS A 302 -1.81 -23.93 11.35
CA LYS A 302 -1.59 -22.58 11.89
C LYS A 302 -2.69 -21.62 11.47
N VAL A 303 -3.12 -21.68 10.21
CA VAL A 303 -4.25 -20.88 9.71
C VAL A 303 -5.53 -21.20 10.49
N ALA A 304 -5.79 -22.48 10.79
CA ALA A 304 -6.90 -22.92 11.63
C ALA A 304 -6.83 -22.36 13.04
N GLY A 305 -5.67 -22.41 13.69
CA GLY A 305 -5.48 -21.79 15.00
C GLY A 305 -5.77 -20.28 14.99
N ILE A 306 -5.29 -19.55 13.98
CA ILE A 306 -5.54 -18.11 13.85
C ILE A 306 -7.03 -17.83 13.61
N ALA A 307 -7.69 -18.58 12.73
CA ALA A 307 -9.11 -18.42 12.47
C ALA A 307 -9.97 -18.66 13.72
N LEU A 308 -9.60 -19.65 14.53
CA LEU A 308 -10.35 -20.05 15.71
C LEU A 308 -10.19 -19.09 16.89
N TYR A 309 -8.96 -18.64 17.14
CA TYR A 309 -8.60 -17.86 18.33
C TYR A 309 -8.44 -16.36 18.07
N GLY A 310 -8.28 -15.96 16.80
CA GLY A 310 -8.18 -14.57 16.38
C GLY A 310 -6.90 -13.91 16.87
N ASP A 311 -7.04 -12.98 17.83
CA ASP A 311 -5.91 -12.23 18.38
C ASP A 311 -5.07 -13.09 19.34
N ILE A 312 -4.12 -13.81 18.74
CA ILE A 312 -3.18 -14.70 19.45
C ILE A 312 -2.41 -13.96 20.53
N LYS A 313 -2.05 -12.68 20.33
CA LYS A 313 -1.30 -11.92 21.35
C LYS A 313 -2.13 -11.74 22.62
N ASN A 314 -3.41 -11.42 22.47
CA ASN A 314 -4.31 -11.28 23.61
C ASN A 314 -4.59 -12.63 24.29
N VAL A 315 -4.74 -13.69 23.52
CA VAL A 315 -4.88 -15.07 24.01
C VAL A 315 -3.67 -15.48 24.85
N LEU A 316 -2.45 -15.33 24.33
CA LEU A 316 -1.21 -15.67 25.05
C LEU A 316 -1.05 -14.87 26.34
N LYS A 317 -1.50 -13.60 26.37
CA LYS A 317 -1.48 -12.77 27.58
C LYS A 317 -2.48 -13.21 28.64
N LYS A 318 -3.70 -13.57 28.21
CA LYS A 318 -4.77 -13.98 29.13
C LYS A 318 -4.68 -15.46 29.53
N LYS A 319 -3.92 -16.26 28.78
CA LYS A 319 -3.88 -17.72 28.86
C LYS A 319 -5.26 -18.37 28.75
N ASP A 320 -6.11 -17.70 27.98
CA ASP A 320 -7.52 -18.02 27.82
C ASP A 320 -7.80 -18.23 26.33
N LEU A 321 -8.14 -19.48 26.00
CA LEU A 321 -8.42 -19.95 24.65
C LEU A 321 -9.93 -20.20 24.49
N HIS A 322 -10.73 -19.15 24.64
CA HIS A 322 -12.14 -19.18 24.24
C HIS A 322 -12.29 -19.11 22.72
N LEU A 323 -13.06 -20.06 22.18
CA LEU A 323 -13.41 -20.13 20.76
C LEU A 323 -14.31 -18.93 20.41
N LYS A 324 -13.82 -18.03 19.56
CA LYS A 324 -14.56 -16.80 19.21
C LYS A 324 -15.50 -16.96 18.03
N TYR A 325 -15.20 -17.91 17.14
CA TYR A 325 -15.95 -18.16 15.90
C TYR A 325 -16.19 -19.66 15.73
N GLY A 326 -17.27 -20.00 15.02
CA GLY A 326 -17.81 -21.36 14.92
C GLY A 326 -17.05 -22.31 14.01
N TYR A 327 -17.50 -23.58 14.07
CA TYR A 327 -16.97 -24.80 13.44
C TYR A 327 -16.22 -24.66 12.12
N PHE A 328 -15.20 -25.49 11.91
CA PHE A 328 -14.59 -25.63 10.59
C PHE A 328 -15.43 -26.52 9.67
N LEU A 329 -15.69 -26.04 8.45
CA LEU A 329 -16.08 -26.87 7.31
C LEU A 329 -14.96 -26.78 6.28
N GLN A 330 -14.04 -27.72 6.26
CA GLN A 330 -13.04 -27.78 5.21
C GLN A 330 -13.69 -28.23 3.89
N LYS A 331 -13.31 -27.60 2.78
CA LYS A 331 -13.51 -28.15 1.44
C LYS A 331 -12.15 -28.36 0.79
#